data_AF-A0A534P6Z1-F1
#
_entry.id   AF-A0A534P6Z1-F1
#
_cell.length_a   1.000
_cell.length_b   1.000
_cell.length_c   1.000
_cell.angle_alpha   90.00
_cell.angle_beta   90.00
_cell.angle_gamma   90.00
#
_symmetry.space_group_name_H-M   'P 1'
#
loop_
_entity.id
_entity.type
_entity.pdbx_description
1 polymer ?
#
loop_
_entity_poly.entity_id
_entity_poly.type
_entity_poly.pdbx_seq_one_letter_code
_entity_poly.pdbx_strand_id
1 'polypeptide(L)'
;MKLLARTAAPVLLCILCACGSASRFETDRSSRDVTASASVLFIGNSLIAAQTSATGEDMPKVLSRLASSSGKTFTYKEAINMGHTLQDTWNANIAQPFLTGATHYDFVVLQEYSTLPVLDAAQFYNTAEVTYQPSVQRSLTTSGTVLLFENWATDVVYPFGTFATRAAYVAALEANYGTLSGNLSTRNAIAPLSRAYEKVFATKPLTYLFMDDKHPNDAGVYLDACVFYAVIFGESPVGLPALYMSAADASFLQAVAAEVVPISTPVPSDAGVDAGSNDGADAGAVPPPDAGVDSKGSDSTTNIPVNSSSTGCSTSGVALNWMVALGCAGLLARRRRP
;
A
#
# COMPACT_ATOMS: atom_id res chain seq x y z
N MET A 1 29.21 62.73 -39.87
CA MET A 1 28.02 62.00 -39.36
C MET A 1 27.99 60.66 -40.08
N LYS A 2 28.26 59.56 -39.37
CA LYS A 2 27.33 58.43 -39.10
C LYS A 2 26.79 57.80 -40.40
N LEU A 3 26.91 56.50 -40.71
CA LEU A 3 27.17 55.32 -39.89
C LEU A 3 27.57 54.17 -40.86
N LEU A 4 28.51 53.31 -40.43
CA LEU A 4 28.87 52.05 -41.08
C LEU A 4 27.73 51.03 -40.91
N ALA A 5 27.31 50.37 -42.00
CA ALA A 5 26.46 49.17 -41.94
C ALA A 5 27.30 47.96 -42.35
N ARG A 6 27.83 47.24 -41.35
CA ARG A 6 28.39 45.90 -41.51
C ARG A 6 27.27 44.89 -41.27
N THR A 7 27.04 44.05 -42.27
CA THR A 7 26.13 42.90 -42.21
C THR A 7 26.73 41.82 -41.31
N ALA A 8 26.03 41.48 -40.23
CA ALA A 8 26.36 40.35 -39.36
C ALA A 8 25.32 39.24 -39.58
N ALA A 9 25.83 38.01 -39.77
CA ALA A 9 25.05 36.79 -39.97
C ALA A 9 24.23 36.40 -38.73
N PRO A 10 23.09 35.70 -38.90
CA PRO A 10 22.28 35.28 -37.77
C PRO A 10 22.92 34.07 -37.07
N VAL A 11 23.21 34.23 -35.78
CA VAL A 11 23.52 33.12 -34.87
C VAL A 11 22.20 32.42 -34.55
N LEU A 12 22.05 31.18 -35.02
CA LEU A 12 20.94 30.30 -34.70
C LEU A 12 21.08 29.83 -33.25
N LEU A 13 20.35 30.48 -32.34
CA LEU A 13 20.25 30.07 -30.94
C LEU A 13 19.26 28.90 -30.82
N CYS A 14 19.78 27.67 -30.81
CA CYS A 14 18.99 26.49 -30.49
C CYS A 14 18.57 26.52 -29.02
N ILE A 15 17.35 26.96 -28.77
CA ILE A 15 16.68 26.82 -27.46
C ILE A 15 16.30 25.35 -27.33
N LEU A 16 17.16 24.58 -26.67
CA LEU A 16 16.82 23.24 -26.19
C LEU A 16 15.74 23.39 -25.12
N CYS A 17 14.50 23.11 -25.52
CA CYS A 17 13.38 22.93 -24.62
C CYS A 17 13.67 21.67 -23.79
N ALA A 18 14.21 21.86 -22.58
CA ALA A 18 14.30 20.81 -21.58
C ALA A 18 12.87 20.51 -21.10
N CYS A 19 12.17 19.67 -21.86
CA CYS A 19 10.97 19.01 -21.37
C CYS A 19 11.43 18.15 -20.20
N GLY A 20 11.01 18.53 -18.99
CA GLY A 20 11.36 17.83 -17.77
C GLY A 20 11.05 16.35 -17.92
N SER A 21 12.08 15.52 -17.83
CA SER A 21 11.93 14.09 -17.64
C SER A 21 11.14 13.92 -16.34
N ALA A 22 9.84 13.65 -16.47
CA ALA A 22 9.09 13.04 -15.38
C ALA A 22 9.87 11.77 -15.04
N SER A 23 10.45 11.75 -13.84
CA SER A 23 11.08 10.55 -13.30
C SER A 23 9.99 9.49 -13.24
N ARG A 24 9.95 8.62 -14.25
CA ARG A 24 9.18 7.38 -14.17
C ARG A 24 9.85 6.60 -13.06
N PHE A 25 9.12 6.38 -11.98
CA PHE A 25 9.46 5.34 -11.00
C PHE A 25 9.44 4.01 -11.75
N GLU A 26 10.56 3.69 -12.37
CA GLU A 26 10.81 2.41 -12.99
C GLU A 26 11.06 1.44 -11.84
N THR A 27 9.96 0.93 -11.30
CA THR A 27 9.99 -0.15 -10.33
C THR A 27 10.29 -1.40 -11.12
N ASP A 28 11.56 -1.62 -11.44
CA ASP A 28 12.02 -2.90 -11.95
C ASP A 28 11.92 -3.92 -10.80
N ARG A 29 10.73 -4.48 -10.63
CA ARG A 29 10.50 -5.72 -9.88
C ARG A 29 9.72 -6.66 -10.77
N SER A 30 10.47 -7.36 -11.61
CA SER A 30 10.13 -8.70 -12.09
C SER A 30 9.55 -9.54 -10.95
N SER A 31 8.34 -10.06 -11.16
CA SER A 31 7.63 -11.12 -10.43
C SER A 31 8.21 -11.53 -9.06
N ARG A 32 7.59 -11.09 -7.96
CA ARG A 32 7.78 -11.80 -6.68
C ARG A 32 7.20 -13.21 -6.85
N ASP A 33 8.03 -14.23 -6.62
CA ASP A 33 7.54 -15.59 -6.51
C ASP A 33 6.49 -15.68 -5.40
N VAL A 34 5.38 -16.33 -5.71
CA VAL A 34 4.35 -16.65 -4.73
C VAL A 34 4.97 -17.53 -3.65
N THR A 35 4.91 -17.09 -2.40
CA THR A 35 5.44 -17.87 -1.28
C THR A 35 4.31 -18.69 -0.63
N ALA A 36 4.56 -19.98 -0.39
CA ALA A 36 3.64 -20.86 0.35
C ALA A 36 3.85 -20.78 1.87
N SER A 37 5.01 -20.26 2.29
CA SER A 37 5.38 -20.05 3.69
C SER A 37 6.16 -18.76 3.87
N ALA A 38 5.99 -18.10 5.01
CA ALA A 38 6.79 -16.95 5.40
C ALA A 38 7.06 -16.92 6.91
N SER A 39 8.32 -16.69 7.27
CA SER A 39 8.76 -16.35 8.64
C SER A 39 9.05 -14.86 8.76
N VAL A 40 8.38 -14.17 9.68
CA VAL A 40 8.43 -12.70 9.78
C VAL A 40 8.79 -12.23 11.19
N LEU A 41 9.73 -11.29 11.29
CA LEU A 41 9.97 -10.53 12.53
C LEU A 41 9.36 -9.13 12.39
N PHE A 42 8.43 -8.77 13.27
CA PHE A 42 7.87 -7.42 13.37
C PHE A 42 8.61 -6.62 14.44
N ILE A 43 9.14 -5.46 14.08
CA ILE A 43 9.82 -4.54 15.01
C ILE A 43 9.12 -3.18 14.93
N GLY A 44 8.65 -2.67 16.07
CA GLY A 44 7.95 -1.39 16.09
C GLY A 44 7.21 -1.13 17.39
N ASN A 45 6.00 -0.58 17.26
CA ASN A 45 5.21 -0.03 18.35
C ASN A 45 3.71 -0.30 18.18
N SER A 46 2.89 0.59 18.75
CA SER A 46 1.43 0.49 18.81
C SER A 46 0.74 0.50 17.46
N LEU A 47 1.36 0.95 16.36
CA LEU A 47 0.72 0.84 15.04
C LEU A 47 0.60 -0.61 14.57
N ILE A 48 1.52 -1.50 15.01
CA ILE A 48 1.42 -2.93 14.74
C ILE A 48 0.52 -3.61 15.80
N ALA A 49 0.70 -3.25 17.07
CA ALA A 49 0.08 -3.94 18.21
C ALA A 49 -1.28 -3.37 18.65
N ALA A 50 -1.86 -2.43 17.92
CA ALA A 50 -3.24 -2.02 18.14
C ALA A 50 -4.15 -3.24 18.00
N GLN A 51 -4.98 -3.47 19.01
CA GLN A 51 -5.84 -4.64 19.09
C GLN A 51 -7.24 -4.32 18.60
N THR A 52 -7.79 -5.23 17.81
CA THR A 52 -9.20 -5.17 17.43
C THR A 52 -10.11 -5.28 18.65
N SER A 53 -11.20 -4.52 18.63
CA SER A 53 -12.27 -4.63 19.62
C SER A 53 -13.06 -5.94 19.48
N ALA A 54 -13.19 -6.47 18.26
CA ALA A 54 -13.92 -7.70 17.98
C ALA A 54 -13.23 -8.97 18.51
N THR A 55 -11.89 -9.06 18.45
CA THR A 55 -11.17 -10.30 18.78
C THR A 55 -10.01 -10.12 19.76
N GLY A 56 -9.58 -8.89 20.06
CA GLY A 56 -8.37 -8.63 20.86
C GLY A 56 -7.07 -9.01 20.13
N GLU A 57 -7.15 -9.26 18.82
CA GLU A 57 -6.01 -9.62 17.98
C GLU A 57 -5.37 -8.37 17.36
N ASP A 58 -4.04 -8.38 17.24
CA ASP A 58 -3.25 -7.39 16.51
C ASP A 58 -3.13 -7.74 15.01
N MET A 59 -2.49 -6.86 14.24
CA MET A 59 -2.32 -7.05 12.81
C MET A 59 -1.56 -8.34 12.44
N PRO A 60 -0.41 -8.69 13.06
CA PRO A 60 0.29 -9.96 12.76
C PRO A 60 -0.58 -11.20 13.00
N LYS A 61 -1.42 -11.20 14.04
CA LYS A 61 -2.34 -12.30 14.32
C LYS A 61 -3.45 -12.40 13.28
N VAL A 62 -4.02 -11.28 12.86
CA VAL A 62 -5.04 -11.23 11.78
C VAL A 62 -4.45 -11.69 10.45
N LEU A 63 -3.24 -11.25 10.11
CA LEU A 63 -2.48 -11.72 8.94
C LEU A 63 -2.25 -13.24 8.98
N SER A 64 -1.92 -13.81 10.14
CA SER A 64 -1.77 -15.26 10.31
C SER A 64 -3.06 -16.03 9.98
N ARG A 65 -4.23 -15.50 10.37
CA ARG A 65 -5.53 -16.10 10.04
C ARG A 65 -5.83 -16.02 8.55
N LEU A 66 -5.55 -14.88 7.92
CA LEU A 66 -5.69 -14.71 6.47
C LEU A 66 -4.80 -15.70 5.70
N ALA A 67 -3.52 -15.79 6.07
CA ALA A 67 -2.58 -16.75 5.48
C ALA A 67 -3.05 -18.21 5.62
N SER A 68 -3.47 -18.59 6.83
CA SER A 68 -3.93 -19.96 7.11
C SER A 68 -5.18 -20.31 6.30
N SER A 69 -6.07 -19.34 6.06
CA SER A 69 -7.30 -19.55 5.29
C SER A 69 -7.07 -19.86 3.81
N SER A 70 -5.91 -19.48 3.26
CA SER A 70 -5.49 -19.81 1.90
C SER A 70 -4.44 -20.94 1.86
N GLY A 71 -4.31 -21.71 2.94
CA GLY A 71 -3.40 -22.85 3.02
C GLY A 71 -1.92 -22.48 3.15
N LYS A 72 -1.61 -21.21 3.47
CA LYS A 72 -0.23 -20.74 3.64
C LYS A 72 0.24 -20.90 5.08
N THR A 73 1.54 -21.14 5.23
CA THR A 73 2.17 -21.20 6.56
C THR A 73 2.76 -19.84 6.91
N PHE A 74 2.26 -19.21 7.98
CA PHE A 74 2.78 -17.93 8.45
C PHE A 74 3.23 -18.04 9.91
N THR A 75 4.51 -17.82 10.15
CA THR A 75 5.07 -17.76 11.50
C THR A 75 5.66 -16.39 11.75
N TYR A 76 5.47 -15.85 12.94
CA TYR A 76 5.98 -14.53 13.26
C TYR A 76 6.52 -14.41 14.68
N LYS A 77 7.37 -13.40 14.87
CA LYS A 77 7.87 -12.89 16.14
C LYS A 77 7.65 -11.39 16.21
N GLU A 78 7.56 -10.87 17.42
CA GLU A 78 7.30 -9.45 17.67
C GLU A 78 8.31 -8.89 18.66
N ALA A 79 8.95 -7.80 18.26
CA ALA A 79 9.79 -6.94 19.07
C ALA A 79 9.13 -5.57 19.15
N ILE A 80 8.04 -5.49 19.93
CA ILE A 80 7.16 -4.32 19.97
C ILE A 80 7.21 -3.66 21.35
N ASN A 81 7.25 -2.33 21.37
CA ASN A 81 6.96 -1.55 22.57
C ASN A 81 6.11 -0.32 22.26
N MET A 82 5.05 -0.12 23.03
CA MET A 82 4.07 0.94 22.78
C MET A 82 4.73 2.32 22.91
N GLY A 83 4.47 3.20 21.95
CA GLY A 83 4.97 4.57 21.95
C GLY A 83 6.47 4.74 21.66
N HIS A 84 7.21 3.68 21.39
CA HIS A 84 8.65 3.75 21.09
C HIS A 84 8.92 4.11 19.62
N THR A 85 9.98 4.88 19.38
CA THR A 85 10.65 4.90 18.07
C THR A 85 11.42 3.60 17.84
N LEU A 86 11.83 3.30 16.61
CA LEU A 86 12.74 2.18 16.37
C LEU A 86 14.03 2.33 17.19
N GLN A 87 14.56 3.55 17.30
CA GLN A 87 15.75 3.82 18.12
C GLN A 87 15.53 3.48 19.59
N ASP A 88 14.35 3.77 20.15
CA ASP A 88 14.03 3.41 21.53
C ASP A 88 13.92 1.90 21.71
N THR A 89 13.32 1.17 20.76
CA THR A 89 13.27 -0.31 20.81
C THR A 89 14.67 -0.94 20.72
N TRP A 90 15.59 -0.33 19.95
CA TRP A 90 17.00 -0.73 19.90
C TRP A 90 17.70 -0.48 21.23
N ASN A 91 17.61 0.75 21.75
CA ASN A 91 18.27 1.15 23.00
C ASN A 91 17.79 0.33 24.21
N ALA A 92 16.52 -0.10 24.20
CA ALA A 92 15.93 -0.96 25.22
C ALA A 92 16.24 -2.46 25.01
N ASN A 93 17.07 -2.82 24.02
CA ASN A 93 17.42 -4.20 23.66
C ASN A 93 16.20 -5.10 23.35
N ILE A 94 15.10 -4.54 22.85
CA ILE A 94 13.86 -5.29 22.60
C ILE A 94 14.00 -6.14 21.34
N ALA A 95 14.59 -5.59 20.28
CA ALA A 95 14.85 -6.29 19.02
C ALA A 95 16.07 -7.23 19.11
N GLN A 96 17.01 -6.97 20.02
CA GLN A 96 18.31 -7.63 20.06
C GLN A 96 18.24 -9.17 20.13
N PRO A 97 17.39 -9.81 20.96
CA PRO A 97 17.32 -11.27 21.04
C PRO A 97 16.93 -11.94 19.72
N PHE A 98 16.14 -11.25 18.89
CA PHE A 98 15.69 -11.76 17.60
C PHE A 98 16.72 -11.52 16.48
N LEU A 99 17.50 -10.44 16.58
CA LEU A 99 18.48 -10.03 15.57
C LEU A 99 19.86 -10.68 15.75
N THR A 100 20.16 -11.27 16.92
CA THR A 100 21.44 -11.94 17.20
C THR A 100 21.31 -13.45 17.39
N GLY A 101 20.08 -13.97 17.38
CA GLY A 101 19.80 -15.39 17.52
C GLY A 101 20.13 -16.21 16.26
N ALA A 102 19.98 -17.53 16.35
CA ALA A 102 20.19 -18.45 15.23
C ALA A 102 19.01 -18.50 14.22
N THR A 103 17.87 -17.91 14.58
CA THR A 103 16.69 -17.86 13.70
C THR A 103 16.90 -16.82 12.61
N HIS A 104 16.62 -17.22 11.37
CA HIS A 104 16.63 -16.31 10.23
C HIS A 104 15.20 -16.13 9.71
N TYR A 105 14.88 -14.93 9.24
CA TYR A 105 13.54 -14.55 8.79
C TYR A 105 13.51 -14.31 7.28
N ASP A 106 12.40 -14.67 6.64
CA ASP A 106 12.15 -14.31 5.25
C ASP A 106 11.85 -12.81 5.14
N PHE A 107 11.20 -12.26 6.16
CA PHE A 107 10.94 -10.83 6.24
C PHE A 107 11.26 -10.26 7.63
N VAL A 108 11.86 -9.08 7.65
CA VAL A 108 11.94 -8.25 8.86
C VAL A 108 11.20 -6.96 8.58
N VAL A 109 10.14 -6.70 9.33
CA VAL A 109 9.32 -5.51 9.23
C VAL A 109 9.87 -4.45 10.16
N LEU A 110 10.18 -3.27 9.62
CA LEU A 110 10.59 -2.10 10.40
C LEU A 110 9.45 -1.07 10.38
N GLN A 111 8.88 -0.80 11.54
CA GLN A 111 7.83 0.19 11.72
C GLN A 111 8.29 1.31 12.66
N GLU A 112 8.40 2.51 12.10
CA GLU A 112 8.82 3.71 12.82
C GLU A 112 7.63 4.43 13.48
N TYR A 113 7.93 5.22 14.51
CA TYR A 113 6.99 6.12 15.16
C TYR A 113 6.24 7.01 14.17
N SER A 114 4.92 7.15 14.37
CA SER A 114 3.96 7.62 13.37
C SER A 114 4.30 8.95 12.70
N THR A 115 4.99 9.85 13.41
CA THR A 115 5.32 11.20 12.92
C THR A 115 6.79 11.39 12.56
N LEU A 116 7.67 10.51 13.04
CA LEU A 116 9.12 10.68 12.91
C LEU A 116 9.58 10.74 11.43
N PRO A 117 9.06 9.90 10.51
CA PRO A 117 9.48 9.94 9.11
C PRO A 117 9.35 11.31 8.45
N VAL A 118 8.43 12.17 8.91
CA VAL A 118 8.23 13.51 8.33
C VAL A 118 8.69 14.67 9.21
N LEU A 119 8.81 14.45 10.52
CA LEU A 119 9.24 15.51 11.45
C LEU A 119 10.75 15.50 11.68
N ASP A 120 11.40 14.34 11.58
CA ASP A 120 12.86 14.19 11.65
C ASP A 120 13.32 13.05 10.73
N ALA A 121 13.33 13.35 9.43
CA ALA A 121 13.75 12.39 8.41
C ALA A 121 15.22 11.95 8.59
N ALA A 122 16.10 12.82 9.12
CA ALA A 122 17.50 12.48 9.35
C ALA A 122 17.64 11.39 10.42
N GLN A 123 16.89 11.51 11.53
CA GLN A 123 16.85 10.45 12.54
C GLN A 123 16.25 9.17 11.97
N PHE A 124 15.13 9.26 11.24
CA PHE A 124 14.48 8.12 10.59
C PHE A 124 15.45 7.33 9.70
N TYR A 125 16.19 8.01 8.83
CA TYR A 125 17.20 7.38 7.97
C TYR A 125 18.34 6.76 8.76
N ASN A 126 18.92 7.53 9.69
CA ASN A 126 20.06 7.06 10.49
C ASN A 126 19.72 5.81 11.32
N THR A 127 18.53 5.76 11.93
CA THR A 127 18.09 4.59 12.71
C THR A 127 17.96 3.35 11.83
N ALA A 128 17.34 3.45 10.66
CA ALA A 128 17.22 2.29 9.77
C ALA A 128 18.57 1.85 9.17
N GLU A 129 19.36 2.79 8.64
CA GLU A 129 20.59 2.51 7.88
C GLU A 129 21.77 2.14 8.78
N VAL A 130 22.01 2.88 9.85
CA VAL A 130 23.21 2.73 10.69
C VAL A 130 22.96 1.78 11.85
N THR A 131 21.78 1.86 12.46
CA THR A 131 21.47 1.08 13.67
C THR A 131 20.94 -0.31 13.33
N TYR A 132 19.89 -0.39 12.52
CA TYR A 132 19.21 -1.67 12.25
C TYR A 132 19.84 -2.48 11.13
N GLN A 133 20.16 -1.87 9.99
CA GLN A 133 20.53 -2.60 8.77
C GLN A 133 21.60 -3.68 8.99
N PRO A 134 22.73 -3.44 9.70
CA PRO A 134 23.75 -4.48 9.86
C PRO A 134 23.23 -5.73 10.58
N SER A 135 22.36 -5.56 11.58
CA SER A 135 21.83 -6.67 12.38
C SER A 135 20.65 -7.34 11.68
N VAL A 136 19.80 -6.55 11.02
CA VAL A 136 18.71 -7.06 10.19
C VAL A 136 19.26 -7.93 9.06
N GLN A 137 20.28 -7.46 8.34
CA GLN A 137 20.91 -8.21 7.25
C GLN A 137 21.43 -9.59 7.71
N ARG A 138 22.00 -9.69 8.92
CA ARG A 138 22.45 -10.98 9.48
C ARG A 138 21.29 -11.89 9.89
N SER A 139 20.15 -11.31 10.27
CA SER A 139 18.96 -12.07 10.70
C SER A 139 18.05 -12.49 9.55
N LEU A 140 18.32 -12.06 8.32
CA LEU A 140 17.54 -12.44 7.14
C LEU A 140 18.03 -13.77 6.56
N THR A 141 17.13 -14.56 5.99
CA THR A 141 17.51 -15.65 5.08
C THR A 141 18.24 -15.09 3.86
N THR A 142 18.91 -15.93 3.09
CA THR A 142 19.65 -15.48 1.88
C THR A 142 18.78 -14.72 0.88
N SER A 143 17.50 -15.08 0.78
CA SER A 143 16.50 -14.40 -0.07
C SER A 143 15.62 -13.40 0.69
N GLY A 144 15.92 -13.15 1.96
CA GLY A 144 15.09 -12.37 2.86
C GLY A 144 15.00 -10.89 2.47
N THR A 145 13.91 -10.26 2.88
CA THR A 145 13.57 -8.89 2.51
C THR A 145 13.20 -8.05 3.73
N VAL A 146 13.75 -6.85 3.85
CA VAL A 146 13.25 -5.84 4.80
C VAL A 146 11.94 -5.26 4.28
N LEU A 147 10.88 -5.28 5.09
CA LEU A 147 9.63 -4.61 4.77
C LEU A 147 9.53 -3.31 5.57
N LEU A 148 9.55 -2.18 4.87
CA LEU A 148 9.32 -0.88 5.47
C LEU A 148 7.80 -0.71 5.65
N PHE A 149 7.35 -0.63 6.90
CA PHE A 149 5.95 -0.33 7.24
C PHE A 149 5.73 1.17 7.00
N GLU A 150 5.29 1.53 5.79
CA GLU A 150 4.94 2.91 5.45
C GLU A 150 3.60 3.26 6.09
N ASN A 151 3.67 3.91 7.24
CA ASN A 151 2.49 4.35 7.98
C ASN A 151 1.75 5.48 7.24
N TRP A 152 0.61 5.88 7.79
CA TRP A 152 -0.32 6.83 7.19
C TRP A 152 -0.24 8.23 7.83
N ALA A 153 -0.80 9.21 7.13
CA ALA A 153 -0.99 10.55 7.68
C ALA A 153 -1.93 10.49 8.90
N THR A 154 -1.45 10.99 10.03
CA THR A 154 -2.17 11.02 11.32
C THR A 154 -2.86 12.35 11.58
N ASP A 155 -3.89 12.33 12.43
CA ASP A 155 -4.60 13.54 12.85
C ASP A 155 -3.78 14.40 13.83
N VAL A 156 -2.69 13.84 14.37
CA VAL A 156 -1.72 14.55 15.23
C VAL A 156 -0.97 15.64 14.46
N VAL A 157 -0.56 15.35 13.22
CA VAL A 157 0.31 16.23 12.42
C VAL A 157 -0.50 17.06 11.44
N TYR A 158 -1.67 16.59 11.01
CA TYR A 158 -2.61 17.37 10.21
C TYR A 158 -4.02 17.16 10.76
N PRO A 159 -4.84 18.20 11.00
CA PRO A 159 -4.62 19.60 10.62
C PRO A 159 -3.82 20.44 11.64
N PHE A 160 -3.28 19.82 12.70
CA PHE A 160 -2.75 20.56 13.86
C PHE A 160 -1.22 20.75 13.88
N GLY A 161 -0.51 20.40 12.80
CA GLY A 161 0.95 20.40 12.75
C GLY A 161 1.53 21.04 11.48
N THR A 162 2.61 20.43 10.97
CA THR A 162 3.56 21.05 10.03
C THR A 162 3.05 21.18 8.59
N PHE A 163 2.05 20.41 8.19
CA PHE A 163 1.61 20.32 6.79
C PHE A 163 0.33 21.13 6.53
N ALA A 164 0.31 21.86 5.42
CA ALA A 164 -0.85 22.65 5.01
C ALA A 164 -2.05 21.78 4.56
N THR A 165 -1.79 20.56 4.07
CA THR A 165 -2.81 19.61 3.63
C THR A 165 -2.42 18.18 3.96
N ARG A 166 -3.41 17.30 4.11
CA ARG A 166 -3.19 15.86 4.24
C ARG A 166 -2.41 15.28 3.04
N ALA A 167 -2.72 15.73 1.83
CA ALA A 167 -2.01 15.30 0.61
C ALA A 167 -0.52 15.68 0.64
N ALA A 168 -0.15 16.85 1.16
CA ALA A 168 1.25 17.23 1.32
C ALA A 168 1.97 16.36 2.36
N TYR A 169 1.27 15.97 3.43
CA TYR A 169 1.81 15.04 4.42
C TYR A 169 2.02 13.64 3.80
N VAL A 170 1.02 13.09 3.10
CA VAL A 170 1.13 11.81 2.39
C VAL A 170 2.30 11.82 1.40
N ALA A 171 2.44 12.88 0.61
CA ALA A 171 3.56 13.00 -0.33
C ALA A 171 4.93 13.04 0.37
N ALA A 172 5.02 13.67 1.54
CA ALA A 172 6.26 13.68 2.33
C ALA A 172 6.56 12.31 2.94
N LEU A 173 5.54 11.57 3.41
CA LEU A 173 5.70 10.18 3.86
C LEU A 173 6.24 9.30 2.71
N GLU A 174 5.56 9.30 1.57
CA GLU A 174 5.94 8.51 0.40
C GLU A 174 7.37 8.83 -0.07
N ALA A 175 7.72 10.12 -0.11
CA ALA A 175 9.07 10.56 -0.50
C ALA A 175 10.15 10.08 0.49
N ASN A 176 9.89 10.15 1.79
CA ASN A 176 10.88 9.77 2.81
C ASN A 176 11.03 8.25 2.91
N TYR A 177 9.95 7.48 2.82
CA TYR A 177 10.05 6.01 2.72
C TYR A 177 10.71 5.56 1.42
N GLY A 178 10.44 6.23 0.30
CA GLY A 178 11.13 5.99 -0.98
C GLY A 178 12.62 6.28 -0.90
N THR A 179 13.00 7.40 -0.26
CA THR A 179 14.41 7.75 -0.01
C THR A 179 15.10 6.71 0.85
N LEU A 180 14.51 6.33 1.99
CA LEU A 180 15.06 5.29 2.85
C LEU A 180 15.22 3.95 2.09
N SER A 181 14.21 3.54 1.33
CA SER A 181 14.26 2.32 0.52
C SER A 181 15.45 2.32 -0.46
N GLY A 182 15.75 3.47 -1.08
CA GLY A 182 16.89 3.66 -1.98
C GLY A 182 18.26 3.71 -1.28
N ASN A 183 18.30 4.14 -0.01
CA ASN A 183 19.54 4.20 0.77
C ASN A 183 19.95 2.84 1.33
N LEU A 184 18.98 1.96 1.63
CA LEU A 184 19.27 0.64 2.19
C LEU A 184 19.98 -0.27 1.18
N SER A 185 21.11 -0.84 1.59
CA SER A 185 21.85 -1.82 0.77
C SER A 185 21.29 -3.23 0.87
N THR A 186 20.46 -3.49 1.88
CA THR A 186 19.75 -4.76 2.04
C THR A 186 18.52 -4.79 1.15
N ARG A 187 18.22 -5.96 0.56
CA ARG A 187 16.98 -6.19 -0.19
C ARG A 187 15.80 -5.73 0.68
N ASN A 188 15.04 -4.77 0.17
CA ASN A 188 13.94 -4.18 0.89
C ASN A 188 12.73 -3.97 -0.03
N ALA A 189 11.57 -3.72 0.56
CA ALA A 189 10.36 -3.26 -0.10
C ALA A 189 9.49 -2.44 0.86
N ILE A 190 8.60 -1.62 0.31
CA ILE A 190 7.64 -0.83 1.07
C ILE A 190 6.30 -1.55 1.12
N ALA A 191 5.69 -1.61 2.31
CA ALA A 191 4.27 -1.98 2.48
C ALA A 191 3.44 -0.68 2.43
N PRO A 192 2.66 -0.42 1.35
CA PRO A 192 2.14 0.91 1.04
C PRO A 192 0.82 1.23 1.79
N LEU A 193 0.85 1.24 3.13
CA LEU A 193 -0.35 1.46 3.94
C LEU A 193 -0.84 2.90 3.83
N SER A 194 0.06 3.88 3.73
CA SER A 194 -0.31 5.29 3.46
C SER A 194 -1.30 5.40 2.30
N ARG A 195 -0.95 4.82 1.15
CA ARG A 195 -1.80 4.82 -0.05
C ARG A 195 -3.09 4.02 0.14
N ALA A 196 -3.06 2.92 0.89
CA ALA A 196 -4.26 2.14 1.21
C ALA A 196 -5.26 2.95 2.03
N TYR A 197 -4.78 3.68 3.05
CA TYR A 197 -5.61 4.50 3.94
C TYR A 197 -6.24 5.66 3.18
N GLU A 198 -5.45 6.38 2.37
CA GLU A 198 -5.98 7.49 1.58
C GLU A 198 -7.07 7.06 0.58
N LYS A 199 -6.96 5.85 0.02
CA LYS A 199 -8.02 5.29 -0.83
C LYS A 199 -9.33 5.05 -0.09
N VAL A 200 -9.26 4.55 1.15
CA VAL A 200 -10.44 4.40 1.98
C VAL A 200 -11.01 5.77 2.34
N PHE A 201 -10.16 6.71 2.75
CA PHE A 201 -10.58 8.05 3.17
C PHE A 201 -11.11 8.93 2.04
N ALA A 202 -10.85 8.59 0.78
CA ALA A 202 -11.50 9.22 -0.35
C ALA A 202 -13.03 9.02 -0.36
N THR A 203 -13.55 7.99 0.33
CA THR A 203 -14.98 7.65 0.35
C THR A 203 -15.56 7.39 1.74
N LYS A 204 -14.72 7.32 2.78
CA LYS A 204 -15.10 7.01 4.16
C LYS A 204 -14.51 8.07 5.12
N PRO A 205 -15.16 8.35 6.27
CA PRO A 205 -14.55 9.21 7.29
C PRO A 205 -13.30 8.56 7.91
N LEU A 206 -12.44 9.36 8.54
CA LEU A 206 -11.22 8.86 9.20
C LEU A 206 -11.50 7.81 10.28
N THR A 207 -12.62 7.99 11.00
CA THR A 207 -13.12 7.04 12.01
C THR A 207 -13.48 5.66 11.45
N TYR A 208 -13.54 5.52 10.12
CA TYR A 208 -13.69 4.20 9.50
C TYR A 208 -12.45 3.34 9.72
N LEU A 209 -11.24 3.90 9.73
CA LEU A 209 -10.00 3.15 10.00
C LEU A 209 -9.35 3.48 11.34
N PHE A 210 -9.65 4.62 11.96
CA PHE A 210 -9.03 5.02 13.22
C PHE A 210 -9.96 4.85 14.41
N MET A 211 -9.39 4.41 15.53
CA MET A 211 -10.06 4.46 16.84
C MET A 211 -9.78 5.76 17.60
N ASP A 212 -8.66 6.41 17.30
CA ASP A 212 -8.25 7.71 17.85
C ASP A 212 -7.61 8.58 16.76
N ASP A 213 -6.55 9.33 17.07
CA ASP A 213 -5.87 10.23 16.15
C ASP A 213 -4.89 9.53 15.19
N LYS A 214 -4.58 8.24 15.41
CA LYS A 214 -3.61 7.52 14.57
C LYS A 214 -3.72 5.99 14.60
N HIS A 215 -4.22 5.39 15.67
CA HIS A 215 -4.22 3.94 15.84
C HIS A 215 -5.35 3.30 15.03
N PRO A 216 -5.05 2.17 14.37
CA PRO A 216 -6.06 1.49 13.57
C PRO A 216 -7.12 0.86 14.48
N ASN A 217 -8.38 0.97 14.07
CA ASN A 217 -9.48 0.19 14.62
C ASN A 217 -9.56 -1.18 13.91
N ASP A 218 -10.63 -1.95 14.16
CA ASP A 218 -10.86 -3.27 13.54
C ASP A 218 -10.72 -3.27 12.01
N ALA A 219 -11.27 -2.25 11.32
CA ALA A 219 -11.17 -2.14 9.86
C ALA A 219 -9.75 -1.74 9.41
N GLY A 220 -9.06 -0.88 10.17
CA GLY A 220 -7.66 -0.53 9.94
C GLY A 220 -6.74 -1.75 10.06
N VAL A 221 -6.88 -2.52 11.14
CA VAL A 221 -6.10 -3.75 11.37
C VAL A 221 -6.35 -4.78 10.26
N TYR A 222 -7.59 -4.94 9.81
CA TYR A 222 -7.93 -5.84 8.71
C TYR A 222 -7.30 -5.38 7.38
N LEU A 223 -7.35 -4.08 7.08
CA LEU A 223 -6.73 -3.50 5.89
C LEU A 223 -5.20 -3.70 5.89
N ASP A 224 -4.55 -3.41 7.01
CA ASP A 224 -3.11 -3.60 7.18
C ASP A 224 -2.72 -5.06 6.91
N ALA A 225 -3.46 -6.00 7.51
CA ALA A 225 -3.24 -7.43 7.30
C ALA A 225 -3.44 -7.83 5.83
N CYS A 226 -4.41 -7.27 5.12
CA CYS A 226 -4.60 -7.52 3.68
C CYS A 226 -3.44 -6.98 2.83
N VAL A 227 -2.94 -5.78 3.14
CA VAL A 227 -1.78 -5.20 2.43
C VAL A 227 -0.54 -6.05 2.67
N PHE A 228 -0.27 -6.43 3.92
CA PHE A 228 0.86 -7.30 4.24
C PHE A 228 0.73 -8.69 3.62
N TYR A 229 -0.48 -9.27 3.58
CA TYR A 229 -0.73 -10.52 2.86
C TYR A 229 -0.28 -10.39 1.40
N ALA A 230 -0.72 -9.33 0.72
CA ALA A 230 -0.39 -9.10 -0.67
C ALA A 230 1.11 -8.90 -0.91
N VAL A 231 1.77 -8.16 -0.02
CA VAL A 231 3.21 -7.88 -0.10
C VAL A 231 4.05 -9.14 0.13
N ILE A 232 3.72 -9.92 1.16
CA ILE A 232 4.49 -11.09 1.62
C ILE A 232 4.31 -12.28 0.68
N PHE A 233 3.05 -12.57 0.31
CA PHE A 233 2.72 -13.76 -0.48
C PHE A 233 2.66 -13.50 -1.98
N GLY A 234 2.71 -12.24 -2.41
CA GLY A 234 2.63 -11.87 -3.82
C GLY A 234 1.28 -12.22 -4.45
N GLU A 235 0.22 -12.29 -3.63
CA GLU A 235 -1.13 -12.70 -4.06
C GLU A 235 -2.19 -11.69 -3.65
N SER A 236 -3.27 -11.62 -4.42
CA SER A 236 -4.40 -10.75 -4.07
C SER A 236 -5.08 -11.25 -2.79
N PRO A 237 -5.42 -10.36 -1.84
CA PRO A 237 -6.24 -10.70 -0.69
C PRO A 237 -7.73 -10.79 -1.03
N VAL A 238 -8.14 -10.45 -2.27
CA VAL A 238 -9.54 -10.53 -2.71
C VAL A 238 -10.04 -11.97 -2.66
N GLY A 239 -11.15 -12.18 -1.96
CA GLY A 239 -11.76 -13.49 -1.77
C GLY A 239 -11.31 -14.22 -0.51
N LEU A 240 -10.39 -13.65 0.27
CA LEU A 240 -10.07 -14.14 1.61
C LEU A 240 -11.29 -13.96 2.56
N PRO A 241 -11.36 -14.71 3.67
CA PRO A 241 -12.48 -14.60 4.60
C PRO A 241 -12.55 -13.22 5.25
N ALA A 242 -13.77 -12.77 5.52
CA ALA A 242 -14.03 -11.51 6.22
C ALA A 242 -13.55 -11.51 7.68
N LEU A 243 -13.30 -12.68 8.26
CA LEU A 243 -12.96 -12.89 9.67
C LEU A 243 -14.05 -12.31 10.60
N TYR A 244 -13.81 -11.13 11.17
CA TYR A 244 -14.72 -10.42 12.07
C TYR A 244 -15.45 -9.24 11.40
N MET A 245 -15.09 -8.92 10.15
CA MET A 245 -15.74 -7.86 9.37
C MET A 245 -17.04 -8.35 8.74
N SER A 246 -17.90 -7.40 8.33
CA SER A 246 -18.98 -7.71 7.39
C SER A 246 -18.37 -8.14 6.05
N ALA A 247 -19.09 -8.99 5.30
CA ALA A 247 -18.62 -9.43 3.98
C ALA A 247 -18.37 -8.25 3.02
N ALA A 248 -19.24 -7.24 3.06
CA ALA A 248 -19.13 -6.05 2.22
C ALA A 248 -17.89 -5.21 2.57
N ASP A 249 -17.64 -4.95 3.85
CA ASP A 249 -16.48 -4.16 4.28
C ASP A 249 -15.17 -4.91 4.02
N ALA A 250 -15.15 -6.23 4.26
CA ALA A 250 -13.99 -7.06 3.94
C ALA A 250 -13.68 -7.03 2.44
N SER A 251 -14.67 -7.25 1.56
CA SER A 251 -14.46 -7.20 0.12
C SER A 251 -13.96 -5.83 -0.35
N PHE A 252 -14.49 -4.74 0.22
CA PHE A 252 -14.01 -3.39 -0.06
C PHE A 252 -12.54 -3.19 0.34
N LEU A 253 -12.17 -3.56 1.57
CA LEU A 253 -10.80 -3.41 2.08
C LEU A 253 -9.78 -4.31 1.34
N GLN A 254 -10.17 -5.54 1.01
CA GLN A 254 -9.36 -6.44 0.19
C GLN A 254 -9.09 -5.85 -1.20
N ALA A 255 -10.12 -5.26 -1.83
CA ALA A 255 -9.97 -4.62 -3.14
C ALA A 255 -9.02 -3.42 -3.07
N VAL A 256 -9.11 -2.60 -2.02
CA VAL A 256 -8.15 -1.50 -1.79
C VAL A 256 -6.73 -2.04 -1.65
N ALA A 257 -6.51 -3.08 -0.84
CA ALA A 257 -5.19 -3.70 -0.67
C ALA A 257 -4.63 -4.26 -1.98
N ALA A 258 -5.46 -4.94 -2.78
CA ALA A 258 -5.08 -5.45 -4.09
C ALA A 258 -4.75 -4.34 -5.10
N GLU A 259 -5.38 -3.17 -5.00
CA GLU A 259 -5.14 -2.05 -5.90
C GLU A 259 -3.79 -1.35 -5.60
N VAL A 260 -3.41 -1.24 -4.33
CA VAL A 260 -2.17 -0.52 -3.95
C VAL A 260 -0.92 -1.38 -4.01
N VAL A 261 -1.07 -2.71 -3.95
CA VAL A 261 0.04 -3.65 -4.07
C VAL A 261 0.05 -4.23 -5.48
N PRO A 262 1.02 -3.86 -6.34
CA PRO A 262 1.10 -4.42 -7.68
C PRO A 262 1.43 -5.92 -7.60
N ILE A 263 0.44 -6.75 -7.94
CA ILE A 263 0.59 -8.20 -8.03
C ILE A 263 0.81 -8.54 -9.50
N SER A 264 1.97 -9.11 -9.83
CA SER A 264 2.19 -9.65 -11.16
C SER A 264 1.33 -10.90 -11.31
N THR A 265 0.29 -10.84 -12.13
CA THR A 265 -0.35 -12.07 -12.61
C THR A 265 0.67 -12.81 -13.47
N PRO A 266 0.97 -14.10 -13.21
CA PRO A 266 1.71 -14.89 -14.17
C PRO A 266 0.98 -14.80 -15.50
N VAL A 267 1.62 -14.21 -16.51
CA VAL A 267 1.15 -14.36 -17.89
C VAL A 267 1.25 -15.86 -18.16
N PRO A 268 0.15 -16.56 -18.48
CA PRO A 268 0.25 -17.96 -18.90
C PRO A 268 1.27 -17.99 -20.02
N SER A 269 2.34 -18.80 -19.90
CA SER A 269 3.22 -19.00 -21.03
C SER A 269 2.34 -19.44 -22.18
N ASP A 270 2.27 -18.66 -23.25
CA ASP A 270 1.64 -19.09 -24.50
C ASP A 270 2.16 -20.49 -24.75
N ALA A 271 1.26 -21.47 -24.63
CA ALA A 271 1.57 -22.84 -24.96
C ALA A 271 2.04 -22.77 -26.40
N GLY A 272 3.34 -23.01 -26.60
CA GLY A 272 4.00 -22.84 -27.88
C GLY A 272 3.15 -23.45 -28.97
N VAL A 273 2.56 -22.59 -29.81
CA VAL A 273 2.12 -22.99 -31.12
C VAL A 273 3.40 -23.34 -31.86
N ASP A 274 3.66 -24.64 -31.93
CA ASP A 274 4.72 -25.25 -32.69
C ASP A 274 4.50 -24.88 -34.17
N ALA A 275 5.11 -23.77 -34.59
CA ALA A 275 5.22 -23.42 -35.99
C ALA A 275 6.26 -24.35 -36.60
N GLY A 276 5.81 -25.58 -36.89
CA GLY A 276 6.55 -26.56 -37.66
C GLY A 276 7.06 -25.91 -38.94
N SER A 277 8.37 -25.91 -39.07
CA SER A 277 9.11 -25.66 -40.28
C SER A 277 8.61 -26.58 -41.42
N ASN A 278 8.24 -25.97 -42.53
CA ASN A 278 8.22 -26.65 -43.83
C ASN A 278 8.68 -25.65 -44.90
N ASP A 279 9.95 -25.77 -45.27
CA ASP A 279 10.49 -25.27 -46.53
C ASP A 279 10.10 -26.21 -47.68
N GLY A 280 9.76 -25.63 -48.85
CA GLY A 280 10.04 -26.25 -50.14
C GLY A 280 8.88 -26.58 -51.09
N ALA A 281 8.54 -25.60 -51.93
CA ALA A 281 8.24 -25.66 -53.38
C ALA A 281 7.37 -26.77 -54.00
N ASP A 282 6.31 -26.37 -54.76
CA ASP A 282 6.21 -26.58 -56.23
C ASP A 282 5.04 -25.78 -56.84
N ALA A 283 5.12 -25.55 -58.15
CA ALA A 283 4.48 -24.56 -59.01
C ALA A 283 3.01 -24.80 -59.40
N GLY A 284 2.37 -23.73 -59.94
CA GLY A 284 1.50 -23.87 -61.10
C GLY A 284 0.15 -23.15 -61.10
N ALA A 285 0.05 -22.15 -61.98
CA ALA A 285 -1.13 -21.76 -62.78
C ALA A 285 -2.30 -20.95 -62.17
N VAL A 286 -2.42 -19.71 -62.69
CA VAL A 286 -3.63 -18.90 -62.95
C VAL A 286 -4.00 -19.16 -64.43
N PRO A 287 -5.27 -19.19 -64.96
CA PRO A 287 -6.36 -18.18 -64.85
C PRO A 287 -7.82 -18.75 -65.02
N PRO A 288 -8.88 -17.99 -65.39
CA PRO A 288 -9.54 -16.83 -64.75
C PRO A 288 -11.11 -17.00 -64.68
N PRO A 289 -12.01 -15.97 -64.84
CA PRO A 289 -13.02 -15.63 -63.83
C PRO A 289 -14.49 -15.73 -64.30
N ASP A 290 -15.45 -15.62 -63.37
CA ASP A 290 -16.82 -15.15 -63.67
C ASP A 290 -17.43 -14.63 -62.35
N ALA A 291 -17.67 -13.33 -62.19
CA ALA A 291 -18.84 -12.55 -62.62
C ALA A 291 -20.13 -12.95 -61.88
N GLY A 292 -20.70 -12.01 -61.11
CA GLY A 292 -22.00 -12.20 -60.47
C GLY A 292 -22.28 -11.20 -59.35
N VAL A 293 -22.53 -9.95 -59.73
CA VAL A 293 -23.21 -8.93 -58.91
C VAL A 293 -24.70 -9.32 -58.83
N ASP A 294 -25.35 -9.22 -57.67
CA ASP A 294 -26.57 -8.41 -57.53
C ASP A 294 -27.14 -8.33 -56.11
N SER A 295 -27.78 -7.18 -55.89
CA SER A 295 -28.27 -6.61 -54.65
C SER A 295 -29.79 -6.84 -54.49
N LYS A 296 -30.29 -6.76 -53.25
CA LYS A 296 -31.66 -6.52 -52.72
C LYS A 296 -31.92 -7.53 -51.57
N GLY A 297 -32.30 -7.17 -50.36
CA GLY A 297 -33.12 -6.06 -49.87
C GLY A 297 -34.42 -6.65 -49.33
N SER A 298 -34.67 -6.57 -48.02
CA SER A 298 -36.01 -6.36 -47.43
C SER A 298 -35.99 -6.39 -45.91
N ASP A 299 -36.66 -5.40 -45.35
CA ASP A 299 -37.19 -5.27 -43.99
C ASP A 299 -37.62 -6.57 -43.29
N SER A 300 -37.46 -6.58 -41.97
CA SER A 300 -38.64 -6.69 -41.10
C SER A 300 -38.40 -6.03 -39.75
N THR A 301 -39.21 -5.01 -39.53
CA THR A 301 -39.46 -4.30 -38.28
C THR A 301 -40.39 -5.12 -37.40
N THR A 302 -40.15 -5.12 -36.09
CA THR A 302 -41.24 -5.04 -35.10
C THR A 302 -40.76 -4.35 -33.83
N ASN A 303 -41.41 -3.21 -33.57
CA ASN A 303 -41.37 -2.35 -32.40
C ASN A 303 -41.87 -3.04 -31.11
N ILE A 304 -41.60 -2.38 -29.96
CA ILE A 304 -42.52 -2.00 -28.83
C ILE A 304 -41.80 -2.09 -27.45
N PRO A 305 -41.97 -1.15 -26.50
CA PRO A 305 -41.49 0.23 -26.54
C PRO A 305 -40.72 0.63 -25.25
N VAL A 306 -40.19 1.86 -25.26
CA VAL A 306 -39.65 2.56 -24.09
C VAL A 306 -40.82 3.12 -23.28
N ASN A 307 -40.79 2.99 -21.95
CA ASN A 307 -41.55 3.89 -21.08
C ASN A 307 -40.68 4.42 -19.93
N SER A 308 -40.57 5.73 -19.93
CA SER A 308 -40.01 6.61 -18.92
C SER A 308 -41.07 6.97 -17.88
N SER A 309 -40.72 6.99 -16.60
CA SER A 309 -41.35 7.92 -15.65
C SER A 309 -40.50 8.11 -14.39
N SER A 310 -39.85 9.26 -14.33
CA SER A 310 -39.43 9.96 -13.12
C SER A 310 -40.65 10.55 -12.39
N THR A 311 -40.65 10.50 -11.05
CA THR A 311 -41.02 11.55 -10.07
C THR A 311 -41.58 10.91 -8.79
N GLY A 312 -41.14 11.41 -7.63
CA GLY A 312 -41.67 10.96 -6.33
C GLY A 312 -40.83 11.43 -5.14
N CYS A 313 -40.85 12.72 -4.87
CA CYS A 313 -40.33 13.36 -3.66
C CYS A 313 -41.24 13.03 -2.46
N SER A 314 -40.70 12.74 -1.28
CA SER A 314 -41.33 13.04 0.01
C SER A 314 -40.34 12.98 1.18
N THR A 315 -40.30 14.10 1.88
CA THR A 315 -39.59 14.45 3.12
C THR A 315 -40.26 13.87 4.36
N SER A 316 -39.48 13.52 5.39
CA SER A 316 -39.71 13.65 6.86
C SER A 316 -38.51 12.95 7.53
N GLY A 317 -37.68 13.51 8.41
CA GLY A 317 -37.82 14.66 9.29
C GLY A 317 -38.18 14.21 10.71
N VAL A 318 -37.21 13.71 11.51
CA VAL A 318 -37.24 13.83 12.98
C VAL A 318 -35.81 13.86 13.52
N ALA A 319 -35.52 14.90 14.30
CA ALA A 319 -34.27 15.12 15.03
C ALA A 319 -34.52 15.00 16.54
N LEU A 320 -33.39 14.92 17.28
CA LEU A 320 -33.17 15.13 18.71
C LEU A 320 -33.51 14.00 19.70
N ASN A 321 -32.49 13.48 20.40
CA ASN A 321 -32.13 14.09 21.69
C ASN A 321 -30.72 13.70 22.17
N TRP A 322 -30.01 14.72 22.62
CA TRP A 322 -28.74 14.66 23.36
C TRP A 322 -29.04 14.39 24.83
N MET A 323 -28.22 13.56 25.50
CA MET A 323 -28.10 13.61 26.95
C MET A 323 -26.63 13.48 27.35
N VAL A 324 -26.11 14.59 27.86
CA VAL A 324 -24.81 14.74 28.51
C VAL A 324 -24.96 14.32 29.97
N ALA A 325 -24.08 13.44 30.46
CA ALA A 325 -23.92 13.20 31.89
C ALA A 325 -22.49 13.59 32.31
N LEU A 326 -22.40 14.76 32.95
CA LEU A 326 -21.25 15.22 33.73
C LEU A 326 -21.31 14.60 35.13
N GLY A 327 -20.21 13.98 35.57
CA GLY A 327 -19.99 13.55 36.95
C GLY A 327 -18.64 14.06 37.45
N CYS A 328 -18.68 15.04 38.35
CA CYS A 328 -17.50 15.65 38.98
C CYS A 328 -17.04 14.91 40.25
N ALA A 329 -15.71 14.90 40.41
CA ALA A 329 -14.92 15.10 41.63
C ALA A 329 -14.95 14.09 42.80
N GLY A 330 -13.73 13.65 43.17
CA GLY A 330 -13.40 13.05 44.45
C GLY A 330 -11.89 13.10 44.74
N LEU A 331 -11.40 14.27 45.16
CA LEU A 331 -10.07 14.46 45.77
C LEU A 331 -10.04 13.76 47.14
N LEU A 332 -9.04 12.92 47.41
CA LEU A 332 -8.68 12.53 48.78
C LEU A 332 -7.16 12.62 48.97
N ALA A 333 -6.77 13.68 49.69
CA ALA A 333 -5.46 13.86 50.26
C ALA A 333 -5.21 12.86 51.40
N ARG A 334 -4.00 12.28 51.46
CA ARG A 334 -3.45 11.72 52.69
C ARG A 334 -2.06 12.29 52.94
N ARG A 335 -1.99 13.23 53.89
CA ARG A 335 -0.80 13.46 54.73
C ARG A 335 -0.94 12.59 55.98
N ARG A 336 0.14 11.93 56.40
CA ARG A 336 0.60 11.90 57.80
C ARG A 336 2.06 11.42 57.89
N ARG A 337 2.82 12.23 58.63
CA ARG A 337 4.20 12.15 59.18
C ARG A 337 4.35 11.00 60.22
N PRO A 338 5.50 10.76 60.92
CA PRO A 338 6.56 11.67 61.39
C PRO A 338 7.55 12.15 60.33
#